data_AF-A0A959HBF3-F1
#
_entry.id   AF-A0A959HBF3-F1
#
_cell.length_a   1.000
_cell.length_b   1.000
_cell.length_c   1.000
_cell.angle_alpha   90.00
_cell.angle_beta   90.00
_cell.angle_gamma   90.00
#
_symmetry.space_group_name_H-M   'P 1'
#
loop_
_entity.id
_entity.type
_entity.pdbx_description
1 polymer ?
#
loop_
_entity_poly.entity_id
_entity_poly.type
_entity_poly.pdbx_seq_one_letter_code
_entity_poly.pdbx_strand_id
1 'polypeptide(L)'
;PFFQKPPFFFWLQAGAMAVFGIGDFAARFPNAVCGIITLPLLFRMGQRLKDTRFGIIWAGAYFGSVLPFLYFKSGIIDPWFNLFIFLGIYYFILFNWKNNQFSNIVLDKSKWWHLFLGGFWIGMGILTKGQVAYLIAVLTMGVYWVYQRFRFYVNVPQFLFFTLAATLVSLIWYGVETLQNGPKFIYEFNKYQYRLFSTPDAGHAGFPGYHFVVLLVGCFPASIFAIRSFFNMPEDNLPYQNDFRRWMKYLFWVVLILFTIVQSKIVHYSSMCYFPLTYLAALTIEKMLDGQVRLNRWMAFGLWFVGGLFIFATIALPFIGMNAEALKPFFNDPFARGNLEANVHWSGLEIIPGLFLLGLLGYFFNTYRRGNKNRSFLALYGGTAVFVMLTLIFFIKRIEGYSQRAAVEFFTEKAGEDCYLGAYGYKTYTHLFYGRPDGPGQACFKDTACMNRLLTAPLDKPAYIVTKVHRAQPLEEMETLEEVGRKNGFVFFRRK
;
A
#
# COMPACT_ATOMS: atom_id res chain seq x y z
N PRO A 1 25.47 -2.07 -1.32
CA PRO A 1 24.59 -1.01 -0.78
C PRO A 1 23.23 -1.00 -1.51
N PHE A 2 22.13 -0.69 -0.81
CA PHE A 2 20.77 -0.67 -1.36
C PHE A 2 20.31 0.75 -1.72
N PHE A 3 20.68 1.22 -2.91
CA PHE A 3 20.40 2.60 -3.36
C PHE A 3 19.02 2.79 -4.00
N GLN A 4 18.03 1.93 -3.74
CA GLN A 4 16.76 1.94 -4.47
C GLN A 4 15.67 2.79 -3.81
N LYS A 5 15.80 3.06 -2.51
CA LYS A 5 14.78 3.74 -1.71
C LYS A 5 15.44 4.67 -0.67
N PRO A 6 14.90 5.88 -0.47
CA PRO A 6 15.26 6.75 0.64
C PRO A 6 14.91 6.14 2.01
N PRO A 7 15.51 6.62 3.11
CA PRO A 7 15.57 5.85 4.34
C PRO A 7 14.45 6.09 5.34
N PHE A 8 13.57 7.08 5.15
CA PHE A 8 12.67 7.53 6.23
C PHE A 8 11.82 6.39 6.81
N PHE A 9 11.22 5.55 5.97
CA PHE A 9 10.43 4.43 6.45
C PHE A 9 11.27 3.36 7.16
N PHE A 10 12.51 3.14 6.70
CA PHE A 10 13.44 2.25 7.37
C PHE A 10 13.86 2.79 8.74
N TRP A 11 14.00 4.10 8.90
CA TRP A 11 14.24 4.71 10.21
C TRP A 11 13.07 4.47 11.17
N LEU A 12 11.83 4.58 10.70
CA LEU A 12 10.66 4.25 11.51
C LEU A 12 10.63 2.76 11.90
N GLN A 13 10.95 1.86 10.97
CA GLN A 13 11.01 0.43 11.24
C GLN A 13 12.15 0.09 12.21
N ALA A 14 13.34 0.66 12.02
CA ALA A 14 14.48 0.47 12.90
C ALA A 14 14.19 0.99 14.32
N GLY A 15 13.59 2.18 14.44
CA GLY A 15 13.15 2.72 15.73
C GLY A 15 12.11 1.82 16.42
N ALA A 16 11.13 1.30 15.67
CA ALA A 16 10.17 0.35 16.21
C ALA A 16 10.82 -0.96 16.66
N MET A 17 11.78 -1.48 15.89
CA MET A 17 12.53 -2.69 16.25
C MET A 17 13.46 -2.48 17.45
N ALA A 18 13.98 -1.27 17.64
CA ALA A 18 14.76 -0.92 18.83
C ALA A 18 13.90 -0.90 20.11
N VAL A 19 12.61 -0.53 20.00
CA VAL A 19 11.69 -0.46 21.14
C VAL A 19 11.01 -1.81 21.43
N PHE A 20 10.56 -2.52 20.41
CA PHE A 20 9.74 -3.74 20.55
C PHE A 20 10.48 -5.04 20.23
N GLY A 21 11.75 -4.96 19.83
CA GLY A 21 12.52 -6.08 19.30
C GLY A 21 12.26 -6.36 17.82
N ILE A 22 13.15 -7.12 17.19
CA ILE A 22 13.06 -7.49 15.78
C ILE A 22 11.94 -8.53 15.60
N GLY A 23 10.89 -8.16 14.88
CA GLY A 23 9.81 -9.07 14.53
C GLY A 23 8.70 -8.44 13.70
N ASP A 24 7.75 -9.30 13.30
CA ASP A 24 6.59 -8.95 12.46
C ASP A 24 5.79 -7.74 12.98
N PHE A 25 5.62 -7.65 14.31
CA PHE A 25 4.90 -6.56 14.95
C PHE A 25 5.63 -5.23 14.76
N ALA A 26 6.91 -5.16 15.14
CA ALA A 26 7.73 -3.96 15.01
C ALA A 26 7.86 -3.49 13.55
N ALA A 27 8.00 -4.43 12.61
CA ALA A 27 8.10 -4.12 11.19
C ALA A 27 6.84 -3.46 10.60
N ARG A 28 5.65 -3.73 11.18
CA ARG A 28 4.34 -3.20 10.73
C ARG A 28 3.84 -2.03 11.59
N PHE A 29 4.40 -1.85 12.78
CA PHE A 29 4.00 -0.81 13.74
C PHE A 29 3.99 0.61 13.14
N PRO A 30 4.99 1.04 12.34
CA PRO A 30 4.95 2.37 11.71
C PRO A 30 3.70 2.63 10.87
N ASN A 31 3.19 1.63 10.16
CA ASN A 31 1.99 1.78 9.33
C ASN A 31 0.71 1.79 10.16
N ALA A 32 0.68 1.07 11.28
CA ALA A 32 -0.44 1.14 12.22
C ALA A 32 -0.58 2.57 12.79
N VAL A 33 0.55 3.17 13.18
CA VAL A 33 0.61 4.58 13.63
C VAL A 33 0.17 5.54 12.52
N CYS A 34 0.63 5.34 11.28
CA CYS A 34 0.21 6.14 10.13
C CYS A 34 -1.32 6.13 9.96
N GLY A 35 -1.94 4.96 10.08
CA GLY A 35 -3.40 4.82 10.01
C GLY A 35 -4.11 5.56 11.13
N ILE A 36 -3.63 5.42 12.37
CA ILE A 36 -4.18 6.13 13.55
C ILE A 36 -4.09 7.64 13.37
N ILE A 37 -3.01 8.16 12.80
CA ILE A 37 -2.82 9.59 12.52
C ILE A 37 -3.72 10.06 11.36
N THR A 38 -3.89 9.22 10.34
CA THR A 38 -4.65 9.59 9.14
C THR A 38 -6.12 9.86 9.45
N LEU A 39 -6.77 9.06 10.30
CA LEU A 39 -8.22 9.20 10.54
C LEU A 39 -8.61 10.55 11.19
N PRO A 40 -7.98 11.02 12.28
CA PRO A 40 -8.25 12.34 12.84
C PRO A 40 -7.93 13.48 11.88
N LEU A 41 -6.91 13.33 11.03
CA LEU A 41 -6.58 14.33 10.01
C LEU A 41 -7.71 14.45 8.98
N LEU A 42 -8.19 13.34 8.43
CA LEU A 42 -9.32 13.35 7.48
C LEU A 42 -10.59 13.88 8.12
N PHE A 43 -10.87 13.51 9.38
CA PHE A 43 -11.98 14.06 10.15
C PHE A 43 -11.90 15.58 10.26
N ARG A 44 -10.75 16.12 10.71
CA ARG A 44 -10.56 17.58 10.88
C ARG A 44 -10.60 18.33 9.55
N MET A 45 -10.02 17.75 8.50
CA MET A 45 -10.08 18.34 7.16
C MET A 45 -11.52 18.36 6.65
N GLY A 46 -12.26 17.26 6.80
CA GLY A 46 -13.68 17.20 6.43
C GLY A 46 -14.52 18.19 7.23
N GLN A 47 -14.27 18.30 8.53
CA GLN A 47 -14.94 19.27 9.41
C GLN A 47 -14.69 20.71 8.97
N ARG A 48 -13.45 21.05 8.60
CA ARG A 48 -13.12 22.37 8.03
C ARG A 48 -13.80 22.61 6.69
N LEU A 49 -13.86 21.58 5.85
CA LEU A 49 -14.42 21.70 4.51
C LEU A 49 -15.93 21.90 4.55
N LYS A 50 -16.63 21.24 5.48
CA LYS A 50 -18.09 21.27 5.58
C LYS A 50 -18.55 21.33 7.03
N ASP A 51 -18.65 20.17 7.68
CA ASP A 51 -19.13 20.04 9.04
C ASP A 51 -18.62 18.75 9.71
N THR A 52 -18.96 18.58 10.99
CA THR A 52 -18.60 17.38 11.77
C THR A 52 -19.11 16.09 11.12
N ARG A 53 -20.30 16.12 10.51
CA ARG A 53 -20.90 14.95 9.88
C ARG A 53 -20.07 14.51 8.67
N PHE A 54 -19.68 15.44 7.80
CA PHE A 54 -18.81 15.16 6.65
C PHE A 54 -17.44 14.64 7.08
N GLY A 55 -16.86 15.21 8.15
CA GLY A 55 -15.63 14.71 8.75
C GLY A 55 -15.74 13.23 9.18
N ILE A 56 -16.82 12.85 9.85
CA ILE A 56 -17.08 11.46 10.27
C ILE A 56 -17.23 10.56 9.04
N ILE A 57 -18.00 10.99 8.03
CA ILE A 57 -18.23 10.18 6.82
C ILE A 57 -16.92 9.96 6.07
N TRP A 58 -16.07 10.97 5.92
CA TRP A 58 -14.81 10.82 5.18
C TRP A 58 -13.80 9.94 5.92
N ALA A 59 -13.58 10.17 7.21
CA ALA A 59 -12.73 9.31 8.03
C ALA A 59 -13.27 7.87 8.06
N GLY A 60 -14.59 7.71 8.21
CA GLY A 60 -15.27 6.41 8.16
C GLY A 60 -15.14 5.73 6.81
N ALA A 61 -15.25 6.46 5.69
CA ALA A 61 -15.08 5.91 4.35
C ALA A 61 -13.66 5.41 4.11
N TYR A 62 -12.65 6.11 4.63
CA TYR A 62 -11.27 5.66 4.58
C TYR A 62 -11.05 4.44 5.48
N PHE A 63 -11.51 4.48 6.73
CA PHE A 63 -11.39 3.38 7.69
C PHE A 63 -12.10 2.10 7.22
N GLY A 64 -13.31 2.25 6.68
CA GLY A 64 -14.18 1.14 6.29
C GLY A 64 -14.01 0.68 4.85
N SER A 65 -12.89 0.97 4.20
CA SER A 65 -12.58 0.47 2.85
C SER A 65 -11.48 -0.59 2.90
N VAL A 66 -11.60 -1.63 2.05
CA VAL A 66 -10.77 -2.84 2.15
C VAL A 66 -9.26 -2.58 2.14
N LEU A 67 -8.71 -2.05 1.04
CA LEU A 67 -7.26 -1.78 0.92
C LEU A 67 -6.78 -0.65 1.82
N PRO A 68 -7.49 0.49 1.97
CA PRO A 68 -7.11 1.51 2.96
C PRO A 68 -6.91 0.94 4.37
N PHE A 69 -7.82 0.08 4.84
CA PHE A 69 -7.68 -0.58 6.14
C PHE A 69 -6.55 -1.62 6.16
N LEU A 70 -6.45 -2.44 5.12
CA LEU A 70 -5.44 -3.51 5.01
C LEU A 70 -4.00 -2.93 5.01
N TYR A 71 -3.78 -1.82 4.31
CA TYR A 71 -2.44 -1.27 4.10
C TYR A 71 -1.80 -0.76 5.39
N PHE A 72 -2.58 -0.24 6.33
CA PHE A 72 -2.08 0.14 7.66
C PHE A 72 -1.68 -1.04 8.53
N LYS A 73 -2.06 -2.27 8.16
CA LYS A 73 -1.63 -3.52 8.82
C LYS A 73 -0.49 -4.22 8.07
N SER A 74 0.03 -3.60 7.01
CA SER A 74 1.14 -4.13 6.22
C SER A 74 2.48 -3.50 6.64
N GLY A 75 3.60 -4.02 6.12
CA GLY A 75 4.94 -3.45 6.30
C GLY A 75 5.47 -2.68 5.08
N ILE A 76 4.57 -2.18 4.21
CA ILE A 76 4.96 -1.49 2.97
C ILE A 76 5.19 0.01 3.21
N ILE A 77 5.94 0.67 2.33
CA ILE A 77 6.32 2.08 2.48
C ILE A 77 5.22 3.09 2.10
N ASP A 78 4.22 2.63 1.33
CA ASP A 78 3.20 3.46 0.68
C ASP A 78 2.30 4.29 1.61
N PRO A 79 1.86 3.82 2.79
CA PRO A 79 0.99 4.59 3.68
C PRO A 79 1.55 5.98 4.04
N TRP A 80 2.79 6.04 4.51
CA TRP A 80 3.46 7.30 4.85
C TRP A 80 3.72 8.16 3.61
N PHE A 81 4.20 7.54 2.53
CA PHE A 81 4.43 8.22 1.25
C PHE A 81 3.18 8.95 0.76
N ASN A 82 2.04 8.27 0.74
CA ASN A 82 0.78 8.85 0.27
C ASN A 82 0.24 9.90 1.23
N LEU A 83 0.32 9.68 2.55
CA LEU A 83 -0.10 10.67 3.54
C LEU A 83 0.66 11.98 3.37
N PHE A 84 1.98 11.91 3.17
CA PHE A 84 2.82 13.09 2.96
C PHE A 84 2.51 13.82 1.65
N ILE A 85 2.29 13.10 0.54
CA ILE A 85 1.84 13.72 -0.71
C ILE A 85 0.49 14.41 -0.51
N PHE A 86 -0.45 13.72 0.13
CA PHE A 86 -1.78 14.26 0.40
C PHE A 86 -1.72 15.54 1.23
N LEU A 87 -0.93 15.55 2.31
CA LEU A 87 -0.72 16.72 3.15
C LEU A 87 -0.05 17.86 2.38
N GLY A 88 0.95 17.56 1.56
CA GLY A 88 1.63 18.55 0.73
C GLY A 88 0.66 19.26 -0.23
N ILE A 89 -0.18 18.49 -0.92
CA ILE A 89 -1.22 19.01 -1.81
C ILE A 89 -2.30 19.75 -1.00
N TYR A 90 -2.74 19.22 0.13
CA TYR A 90 -3.72 19.87 1.00
C TYR A 90 -3.27 21.27 1.45
N TYR A 91 -2.04 21.40 1.95
CA TYR A 91 -1.50 22.69 2.38
C TYR A 91 -1.27 23.64 1.20
N PHE A 92 -0.90 23.12 0.03
CA PHE A 92 -0.84 23.92 -1.19
C PHE A 92 -2.22 24.46 -1.61
N ILE A 93 -3.29 23.67 -1.47
CA ILE A 93 -4.66 24.13 -1.72
C ILE A 93 -5.04 25.25 -0.75
N LEU A 94 -4.71 25.12 0.54
CA LEU A 94 -4.94 26.20 1.52
C LEU A 94 -4.16 27.47 1.18
N PHE A 95 -2.92 27.34 0.73
CA PHE A 95 -2.14 28.45 0.22
C PHE A 95 -2.85 29.13 -0.97
N ASN A 96 -3.32 28.36 -1.94
CA ASN A 96 -4.02 28.86 -3.12
C ASN A 96 -5.30 29.62 -2.73
N TRP A 97 -6.09 29.09 -1.79
CA TRP A 97 -7.30 29.76 -1.29
C TRP A 97 -7.00 31.06 -0.56
N LYS A 98 -5.95 31.08 0.27
CA LYS A 98 -5.52 32.31 0.96
C LYS A 98 -4.97 33.36 -0.01
N ASN A 99 -4.16 32.93 -0.99
CA ASN A 99 -3.53 33.82 -1.96
C ASN A 99 -4.56 34.45 -2.90
N ASN A 100 -5.59 33.71 -3.29
CA ASN A 100 -6.67 34.17 -4.17
C ASN A 100 -7.93 34.62 -3.41
N GLN A 101 -7.84 34.82 -2.08
CA GLN A 101 -8.91 35.38 -1.24
C GLN A 101 -10.27 34.70 -1.41
N PHE A 102 -10.29 33.35 -1.38
CA PHE A 102 -11.54 32.59 -1.44
C PHE A 102 -12.48 33.02 -0.30
N SER A 103 -13.78 33.21 -0.62
CA SER A 103 -14.78 33.65 0.34
C SER A 103 -15.19 32.55 1.32
N ASN A 104 -15.66 32.96 2.50
CA ASN A 104 -16.25 32.08 3.52
C ASN A 104 -15.32 30.98 4.05
N ILE A 105 -14.00 31.21 4.02
CA ILE A 105 -13.02 30.36 4.66
C ILE A 105 -12.03 31.22 5.47
N VAL A 106 -11.93 30.92 6.76
CA VAL A 106 -11.00 31.60 7.67
C VAL A 106 -9.72 30.79 7.76
N LEU A 107 -8.61 31.40 7.35
CA LEU A 107 -7.26 30.83 7.40
C LEU A 107 -6.35 31.81 8.13
N ASP A 108 -6.09 31.56 9.41
CA ASP A 108 -5.37 32.49 10.30
C ASP A 108 -3.88 32.59 9.97
N LYS A 109 -3.29 31.50 9.48
CA LYS A 109 -1.87 31.44 9.17
C LYS A 109 -1.57 32.14 7.85
N SER A 110 -0.34 32.66 7.72
CA SER A 110 0.11 33.35 6.50
C SER A 110 0.10 32.40 5.29
N LYS A 111 0.00 32.96 4.07
CA LYS A 111 0.11 32.16 2.84
C LYS A 111 1.46 31.43 2.76
N TRP A 112 2.54 32.07 3.19
CA TRP A 112 3.88 31.47 3.22
C TRP A 112 3.99 30.28 4.16
N TRP A 113 3.28 30.30 5.30
CA TRP A 113 3.24 29.15 6.22
C TRP A 113 2.62 27.91 5.56
N HIS A 114 1.49 28.09 4.86
CA HIS A 114 0.84 27.00 4.13
C HIS A 114 1.75 26.47 3.01
N LEU A 115 2.44 27.37 2.32
CA LEU A 115 3.36 27.01 1.24
C LEU A 115 4.59 26.25 1.76
N PHE A 116 5.15 26.68 2.89
CA PHE A 116 6.23 25.97 3.59
C PHE A 116 5.79 24.56 4.00
N LEU A 117 4.62 24.42 4.65
CA LEU A 117 4.10 23.12 5.04
C LEU A 117 3.82 22.23 3.83
N GLY A 118 3.30 22.80 2.73
CA GLY A 118 3.13 22.11 1.46
C GLY A 118 4.45 21.50 0.97
N GLY A 119 5.50 22.32 0.87
CA GLY A 119 6.82 21.87 0.43
C GLY A 119 7.46 20.88 1.41
N PHE A 120 7.38 21.14 2.72
CA PHE A 120 7.88 20.27 3.78
C PHE A 120 7.31 18.85 3.66
N TRP A 121 5.98 18.72 3.55
CA TRP A 121 5.35 17.40 3.44
C TRP A 121 5.68 16.70 2.12
N ILE A 122 5.76 17.42 0.99
CA ILE A 122 6.27 16.81 -0.25
C ILE A 122 7.73 16.34 -0.08
N GLY A 123 8.58 17.12 0.60
CA GLY A 123 9.94 16.74 0.95
C GLY A 123 10.00 15.47 1.80
N MET A 124 9.11 15.32 2.79
CA MET A 124 8.97 14.08 3.56
C MET A 124 8.54 12.89 2.67
N GLY A 125 7.68 13.13 1.68
CA GLY A 125 7.33 12.14 0.65
C GLY A 125 8.54 11.71 -0.19
N ILE A 126 9.39 12.67 -0.58
CA ILE A 126 10.65 12.38 -1.30
C ILE A 126 11.57 11.54 -0.41
N LEU A 127 11.77 11.92 0.85
CA LEU A 127 12.59 11.20 1.82
C LEU A 127 12.04 9.81 2.18
N THR A 128 10.79 9.52 1.82
CA THR A 128 10.15 8.22 2.00
C THR A 128 10.35 7.32 0.79
N LYS A 129 9.91 7.70 -0.41
CA LYS A 129 9.93 6.80 -1.58
C LYS A 129 10.59 7.38 -2.83
N GLY A 130 11.03 8.63 -2.79
CA GLY A 130 11.72 9.31 -3.89
C GLY A 130 10.91 10.41 -4.58
N GLN A 131 11.49 10.94 -5.66
CA GLN A 131 11.01 12.11 -6.42
C GLN A 131 9.60 11.97 -7.01
N VAL A 132 9.03 10.76 -7.04
CA VAL A 132 7.65 10.52 -7.48
C VAL A 132 6.64 11.32 -6.63
N ALA A 133 6.95 11.59 -5.35
CA ALA A 133 6.13 12.49 -4.52
C ALA A 133 6.00 13.89 -5.14
N TYR A 134 7.14 14.47 -5.52
CA TYR A 134 7.20 15.79 -6.14
C TYR A 134 6.51 15.79 -7.51
N LEU A 135 6.75 14.73 -8.31
CA LEU A 135 6.11 14.57 -9.62
C LEU A 135 4.58 14.56 -9.52
N ILE A 136 4.00 13.77 -8.62
CA ILE A 136 2.54 13.72 -8.44
C ILE A 136 2.00 15.09 -8.04
N ALA A 137 2.67 15.79 -7.11
CA ALA A 137 2.27 17.12 -6.67
C ALA A 137 2.28 18.13 -7.84
N VAL A 138 3.40 18.24 -8.57
CA VAL A 138 3.55 19.19 -9.69
C VAL A 138 2.61 18.85 -10.85
N LEU A 139 2.40 17.58 -11.18
CA LEU A 139 1.43 17.19 -12.22
C LEU A 139 0.01 17.59 -11.81
N THR A 140 -0.37 17.38 -10.55
CA THR A 140 -1.68 17.80 -10.04
C THR A 140 -1.85 19.32 -10.10
N MET A 141 -0.80 20.07 -9.71
CA MET A 141 -0.76 21.53 -9.85
C MET A 141 -0.82 21.98 -11.31
N GLY A 142 -0.18 21.25 -12.22
CA GLY A 142 -0.19 21.50 -13.66
C GLY A 142 -1.57 21.31 -14.27
N VAL A 143 -2.30 20.25 -13.89
CA VAL A 143 -3.70 20.06 -14.32
C VAL A 143 -4.58 21.21 -13.84
N TYR A 144 -4.39 21.68 -12.61
CA TYR A 144 -5.11 22.86 -12.11
C TYR A 144 -4.72 24.14 -12.87
N TRP A 145 -3.46 24.31 -13.26
CA TRP A 145 -3.01 25.43 -14.11
C TRP A 145 -3.68 25.43 -15.48
N VAL A 146 -3.80 24.26 -16.12
CA VAL A 146 -4.53 24.10 -17.38
C VAL A 146 -6.00 24.46 -17.21
N TYR A 147 -6.63 24.02 -16.11
CA TYR A 147 -8.01 24.41 -15.78
C TYR A 147 -8.17 25.93 -15.62
N GLN A 148 -7.17 26.61 -15.05
CA GLN A 148 -7.12 28.07 -14.95
C GLN A 148 -6.79 28.79 -16.28
N ARG A 149 -6.83 28.07 -17.41
CA ARG A 149 -6.50 28.58 -18.75
C ARG A 149 -5.09 29.20 -18.80
N PHE A 150 -4.13 28.52 -18.18
CA PHE A 150 -2.72 28.93 -18.10
C PHE A 150 -2.48 30.25 -17.36
N ARG A 151 -3.47 30.78 -16.63
CA ARG A 151 -3.27 31.93 -15.75
C ARG A 151 -2.51 31.49 -14.50
N PHE A 152 -1.42 32.18 -14.20
CA PHE A 152 -0.61 31.91 -13.02
C PHE A 152 -1.41 32.19 -11.73
N TYR A 153 -1.74 31.12 -11.01
CA TYR A 153 -2.36 31.19 -9.68
C TYR A 153 -1.31 31.09 -8.55
N VAL A 154 -0.06 30.78 -8.93
CA VAL A 154 1.16 30.80 -8.10
C VAL A 154 2.24 31.52 -8.91
N ASN A 155 2.93 32.48 -8.29
CA ASN A 155 4.04 33.17 -8.93
C ASN A 155 5.37 32.39 -8.79
N VAL A 156 6.37 32.75 -9.59
CA VAL A 156 7.68 32.06 -9.58
C VAL A 156 8.33 32.05 -8.18
N PRO A 157 8.40 33.17 -7.41
CA PRO A 157 8.96 33.15 -6.06
C PRO A 157 8.23 32.18 -5.10
N GLN A 158 6.90 32.09 -5.19
CA GLN A 158 6.11 31.15 -4.38
C GLN A 158 6.42 29.71 -4.77
N PHE A 159 6.45 29.40 -6.06
CA PHE A 159 6.80 28.06 -6.51
C PHE A 159 8.23 27.65 -6.11
N LEU A 160 9.19 28.58 -6.25
CA LEU A 160 10.56 28.37 -5.80
C LEU A 160 10.65 28.17 -4.29
N PHE A 161 9.88 28.90 -3.49
CA PHE A 161 9.82 28.71 -2.04
C PHE A 161 9.26 27.33 -1.65
N PHE A 162 8.18 26.89 -2.31
CA PHE A 162 7.63 25.54 -2.14
C PHE A 162 8.67 24.46 -2.49
N THR A 163 9.35 24.63 -3.62
CA THR A 163 10.40 23.72 -4.11
C THR A 163 11.57 23.69 -3.14
N LEU A 164 12.01 24.86 -2.65
CA LEU A 164 13.10 25.00 -1.69
C LEU A 164 12.78 24.27 -0.39
N ALA A 165 11.57 24.43 0.16
CA ALA A 165 11.14 23.71 1.35
C ALA A 165 11.18 22.18 1.14
N ALA A 166 10.71 21.67 0.00
CA ALA A 166 10.78 20.23 -0.31
C ALA A 166 12.23 19.73 -0.47
N THR A 167 13.08 20.51 -1.13
CA THR A 167 14.49 20.18 -1.36
C THR A 167 15.27 20.17 -0.04
N LEU A 168 15.07 21.15 0.84
CA LEU A 168 15.78 21.21 2.13
C LEU A 168 15.53 19.97 3.00
N VAL A 169 14.29 19.47 3.04
CA VAL A 169 13.98 18.21 3.75
C VAL A 169 14.69 17.02 3.10
N SER A 170 14.66 16.95 1.77
CA SER A 170 15.29 15.85 1.03
C SER A 170 16.81 15.83 1.21
N LEU A 171 17.44 17.01 1.29
CA LEU A 171 18.88 17.16 1.48
C LEU A 171 19.40 16.59 2.80
N ILE A 172 18.53 16.39 3.80
CA ILE A 172 18.92 15.77 5.09
C ILE A 172 19.59 14.41 4.87
N TRP A 173 19.11 13.62 3.91
CA TRP A 173 19.75 12.36 3.56
C TRP A 173 20.53 12.43 2.26
N TYR A 174 19.94 12.97 1.19
CA TYR A 174 20.63 13.02 -0.10
C TYR A 174 21.92 13.84 -0.02
N GLY A 175 21.94 14.94 0.73
CA GLY A 175 23.13 15.76 0.92
C GLY A 175 24.21 15.03 1.72
N VAL A 176 23.84 14.45 2.87
CA VAL A 176 24.78 13.71 3.73
C VAL A 176 25.38 12.51 3.01
N GLU A 177 24.56 11.70 2.35
CA GLU A 177 25.01 10.54 1.56
C GLU A 177 25.94 10.96 0.42
N THR A 178 25.66 12.10 -0.23
CA THR A 178 26.53 12.63 -1.29
C THR A 178 27.88 13.07 -0.76
N LEU A 179 27.91 13.73 0.40
CA LEU A 179 29.14 14.19 1.03
C LEU A 179 30.02 13.02 1.51
N GLN A 180 29.40 11.95 2.01
CA GLN A 180 30.12 10.79 2.55
C GLN A 180 30.54 9.79 1.47
N ASN A 181 29.64 9.44 0.56
CA ASN A 181 29.81 8.33 -0.37
C ASN A 181 29.92 8.77 -1.85
N GLY A 182 29.93 10.09 -2.09
CA GLY A 182 29.98 10.69 -3.42
C GLY A 182 28.64 10.64 -4.17
N PRO A 183 28.52 11.29 -5.34
CA PRO A 183 27.26 11.44 -6.08
C PRO A 183 26.80 10.17 -6.81
N LYS A 184 27.58 9.09 -6.78
CA LYS A 184 27.31 7.86 -7.55
C LYS A 184 25.96 7.22 -7.20
N PHE A 185 25.56 7.27 -5.93
CA PHE A 185 24.26 6.71 -5.53
C PHE A 185 23.07 7.46 -6.16
N ILE A 186 23.20 8.77 -6.42
CA ILE A 186 22.15 9.57 -7.09
C ILE A 186 21.97 9.06 -8.52
N TYR A 187 23.07 8.80 -9.23
CA TYR A 187 23.02 8.24 -10.58
C TYR A 187 22.35 6.86 -10.59
N GLU A 188 22.79 5.94 -9.71
CA GLU A 188 22.21 4.60 -9.61
C GLU A 188 20.74 4.61 -9.19
N PHE A 189 20.36 5.49 -8.25
CA PHE A 189 18.99 5.68 -7.82
C PHE A 189 18.09 6.16 -8.98
N ASN A 190 18.54 7.16 -9.75
CA ASN A 190 17.79 7.66 -10.90
C ASN A 190 17.69 6.63 -12.02
N LYS A 191 18.78 5.90 -12.31
CA LYS A 191 18.78 4.79 -13.27
C LYS A 191 17.76 3.70 -12.87
N TYR A 192 17.67 3.40 -11.57
CA TYR A 192 16.68 2.46 -11.06
C TYR A 192 15.24 2.96 -11.21
N GLN A 193 14.95 4.24 -10.91
CA GLN A 193 13.62 4.81 -11.13
C GLN A 193 13.23 4.81 -12.61
N TYR A 194 14.16 5.14 -13.51
CA TYR A 194 13.93 5.09 -14.95
C TYR A 194 13.64 3.65 -15.42
N ARG A 195 14.39 2.66 -14.92
CA ARG A 195 14.14 1.25 -15.24
C ARG A 195 12.74 0.79 -14.83
N LEU A 196 12.29 1.16 -13.63
CA LEU A 196 10.94 0.86 -13.13
C LEU A 196 9.84 1.47 -14.01
N PHE A 197 10.09 2.67 -14.54
CA PHE A 197 9.18 3.35 -15.45
C PHE A 197 9.10 2.64 -16.82
N SER A 198 10.26 2.29 -17.39
CA SER A 198 10.39 1.84 -18.77
C SER A 198 10.29 0.32 -18.99
N THR A 199 10.48 -0.48 -17.95
CA THR A 199 10.46 -1.96 -18.05
C THR A 199 9.55 -2.58 -17.00
N PRO A 200 8.80 -3.65 -17.32
CA PRO A 200 8.06 -4.42 -16.33
C PRO A 200 9.04 -5.12 -15.37
N ASP A 201 9.03 -4.77 -14.09
CA ASP A 201 9.81 -5.49 -13.08
C ASP A 201 9.01 -6.70 -12.56
N ALA A 202 9.71 -7.80 -12.28
CA ALA A 202 9.18 -9.04 -11.68
C ALA A 202 7.90 -9.64 -12.34
N GLY A 203 7.71 -9.49 -13.65
CA GLY A 203 6.56 -10.07 -14.36
C GLY A 203 5.23 -9.32 -14.16
N HIS A 204 5.25 -8.13 -13.56
CA HIS A 204 4.07 -7.33 -13.27
C HIS A 204 3.65 -6.43 -14.43
N ALA A 205 3.57 -6.94 -15.66
CA ALA A 205 3.15 -6.12 -16.81
C ALA A 205 1.69 -5.65 -16.68
N GLY A 206 0.79 -6.48 -16.13
CA GLY A 206 -0.64 -6.18 -15.91
C GLY A 206 -1.40 -5.70 -17.17
N PHE A 207 -2.71 -5.47 -17.06
CA PHE A 207 -3.55 -4.99 -18.19
C PHE A 207 -3.86 -3.48 -18.09
N PRO A 208 -4.27 -2.78 -19.18
CA PRO A 208 -4.51 -1.33 -19.16
C PRO A 208 -5.55 -0.84 -18.12
N GLY A 209 -6.51 -1.69 -17.74
CA GLY A 209 -7.51 -1.40 -16.70
C GLY A 209 -7.12 -1.84 -15.27
N TYR A 210 -5.88 -2.29 -15.05
CA TYR A 210 -5.46 -2.94 -13.80
C TYR A 210 -5.75 -2.07 -12.57
N HIS A 211 -5.31 -0.81 -12.58
CA HIS A 211 -5.49 0.09 -11.45
C HIS A 211 -6.95 0.51 -11.24
N PHE A 212 -7.77 0.55 -12.30
CA PHE A 212 -9.21 0.77 -12.15
C PHE A 212 -9.86 -0.38 -11.39
N VAL A 213 -9.55 -1.63 -11.74
CA VAL A 213 -10.08 -2.81 -11.04
C VAL A 213 -9.59 -2.86 -9.60
N VAL A 214 -8.30 -2.57 -9.36
CA VAL A 214 -7.73 -2.48 -8.01
C VAL A 214 -8.46 -1.44 -7.16
N LEU A 215 -8.74 -0.25 -7.70
CA LEU A 215 -9.47 0.78 -6.96
C LEU A 215 -10.95 0.43 -6.77
N LEU A 216 -11.59 -0.16 -7.78
CA LEU A 216 -13.00 -0.56 -7.71
C LEU A 216 -13.23 -1.63 -6.65
N VAL A 217 -12.47 -2.73 -6.70
CA VAL A 217 -12.60 -3.85 -5.78
C VAL A 217 -11.94 -3.50 -4.44
N GLY A 218 -10.74 -2.94 -4.49
CA GLY A 218 -9.93 -2.69 -3.31
C GLY A 218 -10.39 -1.52 -2.44
N CYS A 219 -11.06 -0.50 -2.98
CA CYS A 219 -11.64 0.56 -2.16
C CYS A 219 -13.14 0.35 -1.91
N PHE A 220 -13.65 -0.87 -2.08
CA PHE A 220 -15.01 -1.21 -1.67
C PHE A 220 -15.19 -0.93 -0.16
N PRO A 221 -16.34 -0.33 0.27
CA PRO A 221 -17.48 0.08 -0.54
C PRO A 221 -17.40 1.54 -1.05
N ALA A 222 -16.39 2.32 -0.62
CA ALA A 222 -16.24 3.71 -1.02
C ALA A 222 -16.12 3.90 -2.54
N SER A 223 -15.49 2.97 -3.24
CA SER A 223 -15.35 3.00 -4.70
C SER A 223 -16.70 3.14 -5.42
N ILE A 224 -17.73 2.42 -4.97
CA ILE A 224 -19.06 2.44 -5.59
C ILE A 224 -19.69 3.83 -5.48
N PHE A 225 -19.59 4.48 -4.31
CA PHE A 225 -20.11 5.83 -4.11
C PHE A 225 -19.24 6.88 -4.81
N ALA A 226 -17.92 6.71 -4.81
CA ALA A 226 -17.00 7.64 -5.47
C ALA A 226 -17.28 7.78 -6.97
N ILE A 227 -17.70 6.71 -7.65
CA ILE A 227 -18.07 6.73 -9.08
C ILE A 227 -19.12 7.81 -9.36
N ARG A 228 -20.14 7.94 -8.50
CA ARG A 228 -21.20 8.95 -8.69
C ARG A 228 -20.66 10.38 -8.72
N SER A 229 -19.58 10.65 -7.99
CA SER A 229 -18.96 11.97 -7.90
C SER A 229 -18.32 12.47 -9.21
N PHE A 230 -17.98 11.55 -10.13
CA PHE A 230 -17.42 11.87 -11.44
C PHE A 230 -18.49 12.28 -12.46
N PHE A 231 -19.75 11.94 -12.20
CA PHE A 231 -20.91 12.35 -12.99
C PHE A 231 -21.63 13.56 -12.36
N ASN A 232 -22.89 13.77 -12.77
CA ASN A 232 -23.74 14.83 -12.26
C ASN A 232 -23.95 14.70 -10.75
N MET A 233 -23.53 15.74 -10.05
CA MET A 233 -23.72 15.94 -8.61
C MET A 233 -24.18 17.37 -8.37
N PRO A 234 -25.06 17.59 -7.37
CA PRO A 234 -25.37 18.93 -6.91
C PRO A 234 -24.09 19.69 -6.57
N GLU A 235 -24.02 20.96 -6.97
CA GLU A 235 -22.93 21.83 -6.55
C GLU A 235 -22.98 22.07 -5.05
N ASP A 236 -21.82 22.35 -4.48
CA ASP A 236 -21.73 22.84 -3.12
C ASP A 236 -21.95 24.36 -3.09
N ASN A 237 -22.50 24.87 -1.99
CA ASN A 237 -22.86 26.28 -1.88
C ASN A 237 -21.63 27.19 -1.83
N LEU A 238 -20.48 26.68 -1.36
CA LEU A 238 -19.27 27.47 -1.15
C LEU A 238 -18.20 27.20 -2.22
N PRO A 239 -17.56 28.24 -2.79
CA PRO A 239 -16.59 28.08 -3.87
C PRO A 239 -15.40 27.15 -3.53
N TYR A 240 -14.88 27.23 -2.31
CA TYR A 240 -13.73 26.42 -1.88
C TYR A 240 -14.09 24.92 -1.78
N GLN A 241 -15.36 24.57 -1.49
CA GLN A 241 -15.81 23.17 -1.44
C GLN A 241 -15.80 22.55 -2.83
N ASN A 242 -16.35 23.28 -3.82
CA ASN A 242 -16.31 22.87 -5.22
C ASN A 242 -14.86 22.82 -5.75
N ASP A 243 -14.00 23.75 -5.34
CA ASP A 243 -12.60 23.75 -5.71
C ASP A 243 -11.84 22.54 -5.14
N PHE A 244 -12.04 22.22 -3.86
CA PHE A 244 -11.45 21.03 -3.24
C PHE A 244 -11.88 19.75 -3.96
N ARG A 245 -13.16 19.66 -4.34
CA ARG A 245 -13.67 18.55 -5.15
C ARG A 245 -12.95 18.42 -6.49
N ARG A 246 -12.64 19.54 -7.16
CA ARG A 246 -11.84 19.53 -8.41
C ARG A 246 -10.43 19.02 -8.16
N TRP A 247 -9.76 19.52 -7.12
CA TRP A 247 -8.43 19.04 -6.72
C TRP A 247 -8.41 17.54 -6.45
N MET A 248 -9.40 17.00 -5.75
CA MET A 248 -9.49 15.55 -5.50
C MET A 248 -9.69 14.76 -6.80
N LYS A 249 -10.48 15.26 -7.75
CA LYS A 249 -10.60 14.64 -9.09
C LYS A 249 -9.28 14.69 -9.86
N TYR A 250 -8.57 15.82 -9.83
CA TYR A 250 -7.28 15.97 -10.52
C TYR A 250 -6.25 15.02 -9.94
N LEU A 251 -6.13 14.98 -8.60
CA LEU A 251 -5.22 14.07 -7.91
C LEU A 251 -5.54 12.60 -8.23
N PHE A 252 -6.83 12.23 -8.23
CA PHE A 252 -7.27 10.89 -8.61
C PHE A 252 -6.83 10.53 -10.04
N TRP A 253 -7.13 11.39 -11.01
CA TRP A 253 -6.82 11.12 -12.43
C TRP A 253 -5.32 11.17 -12.72
N VAL A 254 -4.58 12.12 -12.13
CA VAL A 254 -3.12 12.20 -12.28
C VAL A 254 -2.47 10.92 -11.81
N VAL A 255 -2.79 10.44 -10.61
CA VAL A 255 -2.23 9.20 -10.06
C VAL A 255 -2.65 8.00 -10.92
N LEU A 256 -3.93 7.91 -11.26
CA LEU A 256 -4.46 6.78 -12.02
C LEU A 256 -3.84 6.68 -13.42
N ILE A 257 -3.76 7.80 -14.14
CA ILE A 257 -3.16 7.86 -15.49
C ILE A 257 -1.66 7.60 -15.41
N LEU A 258 -0.95 8.26 -14.49
CA LEU A 258 0.49 8.08 -14.31
C LEU A 258 0.85 6.61 -14.14
N PHE A 259 0.20 5.91 -13.21
CA PHE A 259 0.50 4.49 -12.96
C PHE A 259 -0.13 3.52 -13.96
N THR A 260 -1.06 3.98 -14.79
CA THR A 260 -1.53 3.20 -15.95
C THR A 260 -0.48 3.21 -17.09
N ILE A 261 0.25 4.32 -17.24
CA ILE A 261 1.32 4.48 -18.24
C ILE A 261 2.59 3.73 -17.82
N VAL A 262 2.89 3.66 -16.52
CA VAL A 262 4.05 2.92 -15.99
C VAL A 262 3.94 1.43 -16.33
N GLN A 263 5.03 0.86 -16.85
CA GLN A 263 5.06 -0.54 -17.30
C GLN A 263 4.95 -1.55 -16.14
N SER A 264 5.49 -1.21 -14.97
CA SER A 264 5.38 -2.02 -13.75
C SER A 264 4.07 -1.75 -13.02
N LYS A 265 3.12 -2.70 -13.07
CA LYS A 265 1.80 -2.58 -12.44
C LYS A 265 1.73 -3.36 -11.13
N ILE A 266 1.92 -2.67 -10.01
CA ILE A 266 1.80 -3.25 -8.67
C ILE A 266 0.60 -2.66 -7.95
N VAL A 267 -0.20 -3.49 -7.25
CA VAL A 267 -1.47 -3.12 -6.59
C VAL A 267 -1.37 -1.81 -5.79
N HIS A 268 -0.26 -1.58 -5.08
CA HIS A 268 -0.09 -0.41 -4.23
C HIS A 268 0.29 0.88 -4.96
N TYR A 269 0.65 0.87 -6.24
CA TYR A 269 1.06 2.11 -6.93
C TYR A 269 -0.08 3.14 -7.03
N SER A 270 -1.32 2.68 -7.22
CA SER A 270 -2.50 3.56 -7.23
C SER A 270 -3.02 3.90 -5.83
N SER A 271 -2.32 3.55 -4.74
CA SER A 271 -2.84 3.74 -3.38
C SER A 271 -2.96 5.20 -2.94
N MET A 272 -2.26 6.12 -3.62
CA MET A 272 -2.49 7.56 -3.44
C MET A 272 -3.93 7.96 -3.78
N CYS A 273 -4.62 7.24 -4.67
CA CYS A 273 -6.02 7.48 -5.00
C CYS A 273 -6.98 7.21 -3.83
N TYR A 274 -6.56 6.54 -2.76
CA TYR A 274 -7.46 6.23 -1.63
C TYR A 274 -7.97 7.51 -0.96
N PHE A 275 -7.13 8.54 -0.85
CA PHE A 275 -7.50 9.84 -0.30
C PHE A 275 -8.59 10.56 -1.11
N PRO A 276 -8.38 10.86 -2.40
CA PRO A 276 -9.42 11.50 -3.20
C PRO A 276 -10.64 10.60 -3.40
N LEU A 277 -10.47 9.28 -3.58
CA LEU A 277 -11.59 8.36 -3.76
C LEU A 277 -12.53 8.36 -2.56
N THR A 278 -11.99 8.25 -1.34
CA THR A 278 -12.80 8.24 -0.11
C THR A 278 -13.44 9.59 0.18
N TYR A 279 -12.78 10.71 -0.17
CA TYR A 279 -13.40 12.04 -0.13
C TYR A 279 -14.60 12.12 -1.08
N LEU A 280 -14.43 11.66 -2.31
CA LEU A 280 -15.47 11.68 -3.35
C LEU A 280 -16.65 10.76 -3.02
N ALA A 281 -16.37 9.63 -2.36
CA ALA A 281 -17.37 8.76 -1.76
C ALA A 281 -18.16 9.50 -0.66
N ALA A 282 -17.44 10.16 0.26
CA ALA A 282 -18.05 10.90 1.36
C ALA A 282 -18.95 12.03 0.87
N LEU A 283 -18.54 12.74 -0.18
CA LEU A 283 -19.36 13.76 -0.84
C LEU A 283 -20.67 13.18 -1.38
N THR A 284 -20.60 12.02 -2.04
CA THR A 284 -21.79 11.36 -2.55
C THR A 284 -22.72 10.96 -1.41
N ILE A 285 -22.17 10.40 -0.34
CA ILE A 285 -22.93 9.94 0.82
C ILE A 285 -23.62 11.10 1.54
N GLU A 286 -22.91 12.20 1.78
CA GLU A 286 -23.49 13.40 2.39
C GLU A 286 -24.70 13.88 1.59
N LYS A 287 -24.57 14.02 0.27
CA LYS A 287 -25.68 14.42 -0.61
C LYS A 287 -26.83 13.40 -0.61
N MET A 288 -26.55 12.13 -0.33
CA MET A 288 -27.59 11.10 -0.14
C MET A 288 -28.31 11.21 1.20
N LEU A 289 -27.59 11.60 2.25
CA LEU A 289 -28.16 11.88 3.57
C LEU A 289 -29.09 13.11 3.49
N ASP A 290 -28.68 14.13 2.75
CA ASP A 290 -29.45 15.36 2.52
C ASP A 290 -30.61 15.17 1.51
N GLY A 291 -30.77 13.98 0.94
CA GLY A 291 -31.85 13.66 0.00
C GLY A 291 -31.67 14.22 -1.41
N GLN A 292 -30.56 14.91 -1.69
CA GLN A 292 -30.24 15.48 -3.01
C GLN A 292 -29.80 14.42 -4.02
N VAL A 293 -29.27 13.28 -3.54
CA VAL A 293 -28.89 12.12 -4.35
C VAL A 293 -29.59 10.87 -3.82
N ARG A 294 -30.10 10.02 -4.72
CA ARG A 294 -30.73 8.74 -4.34
C ARG A 294 -29.78 7.57 -4.59
N LEU A 295 -29.87 6.53 -3.74
CA LEU A 295 -29.25 5.24 -4.03
C LEU A 295 -30.01 4.58 -5.20
N ASN A 296 -29.41 4.63 -6.39
CA ASN A 296 -30.01 4.05 -7.60
C ASN A 296 -29.61 2.58 -7.79
N ARG A 297 -30.19 1.96 -8.81
CA ARG A 297 -30.02 0.53 -9.10
C ARG A 297 -28.57 0.15 -9.36
N TRP A 298 -27.79 0.98 -10.05
CA TRP A 298 -26.38 0.66 -10.34
C TRP A 298 -25.51 0.71 -9.09
N MET A 299 -25.72 1.66 -8.17
CA MET A 299 -24.97 1.69 -6.90
C MET A 299 -25.34 0.47 -6.04
N ALA A 300 -26.63 0.14 -5.98
CA ALA A 300 -27.09 -1.04 -5.25
C ALA A 300 -26.52 -2.33 -5.86
N PHE A 301 -26.54 -2.47 -7.18
CA PHE A 301 -25.92 -3.59 -7.90
C PHE A 301 -24.41 -3.63 -7.65
N GLY A 302 -23.71 -2.50 -7.76
CA GLY A 302 -22.26 -2.43 -7.52
C GLY A 302 -21.87 -2.86 -6.11
N LEU A 303 -22.67 -2.49 -5.09
CA LEU A 303 -22.47 -2.95 -3.72
C LEU A 303 -22.63 -4.47 -3.60
N TRP A 304 -23.69 -5.04 -4.18
CA TRP A 304 -23.93 -6.49 -4.17
C TRP A 304 -22.94 -7.27 -5.02
N PHE A 305 -22.53 -6.73 -6.17
CA PHE A 305 -21.61 -7.38 -7.08
C PHE A 305 -20.21 -7.44 -6.48
N VAL A 306 -19.63 -6.28 -6.13
CA VAL A 306 -18.27 -6.25 -5.55
C VAL A 306 -18.25 -6.88 -4.16
N GLY A 307 -19.26 -6.60 -3.32
CA GLY A 307 -19.42 -7.29 -2.04
C GLY A 307 -19.59 -8.79 -2.21
N GLY A 308 -20.35 -9.22 -3.22
CA GLY A 308 -20.55 -10.61 -3.62
C GLY A 308 -19.27 -11.32 -4.03
N LEU A 309 -18.33 -10.63 -4.71
CA LEU A 309 -17.01 -11.18 -5.00
C LEU A 309 -16.22 -11.50 -3.72
N PHE A 310 -16.25 -10.60 -2.73
CA PHE A 310 -15.62 -10.83 -1.43
C PHE A 310 -16.31 -11.96 -0.65
N ILE A 311 -17.64 -11.98 -0.63
CA ILE A 311 -18.44 -13.03 0.02
C ILE A 311 -18.11 -14.39 -0.62
N PHE A 312 -18.16 -14.47 -1.95
CA PHE A 312 -17.85 -15.68 -2.69
C PHE A 312 -16.42 -16.15 -2.41
N ALA A 313 -15.43 -15.26 -2.52
CA ALA A 313 -14.04 -15.61 -2.27
C ALA A 313 -13.81 -16.11 -0.83
N THR A 314 -14.37 -15.44 0.18
CA THR A 314 -14.19 -15.81 1.59
C THR A 314 -14.98 -17.06 1.99
N ILE A 315 -16.08 -17.38 1.30
CA ILE A 315 -16.82 -18.64 1.53
C ILE A 315 -16.19 -19.80 0.76
N ALA A 316 -15.76 -19.60 -0.50
CA ALA A 316 -15.24 -20.67 -1.34
C ALA A 316 -13.83 -21.11 -0.94
N LEU A 317 -12.96 -20.17 -0.58
CA LEU A 317 -11.54 -20.44 -0.32
C LEU A 317 -11.29 -21.48 0.78
N PRO A 318 -12.04 -21.52 1.91
CA PRO A 318 -11.91 -22.58 2.90
C PRO A 318 -12.21 -23.98 2.35
N PHE A 319 -13.27 -24.14 1.55
CA PHE A 319 -13.60 -25.44 0.93
C PHE A 319 -12.59 -25.87 -0.12
N ILE A 320 -12.04 -24.90 -0.87
CA ILE A 320 -10.91 -25.13 -1.77
C ILE A 320 -9.69 -25.60 -0.96
N GLY A 321 -9.40 -24.96 0.17
CA GLY A 321 -8.29 -25.32 1.04
C GLY A 321 -8.43 -26.70 1.69
N MET A 322 -9.63 -27.09 2.10
CA MET A 322 -9.94 -28.45 2.59
C MET A 322 -9.69 -29.53 1.53
N ASN A 323 -9.81 -29.16 0.25
CA ASN A 323 -9.62 -30.06 -0.89
C ASN A 323 -8.41 -29.61 -1.75
N ALA A 324 -7.38 -29.04 -1.12
CA ALA A 324 -6.22 -28.50 -1.84
C ALA A 324 -5.53 -29.54 -2.74
N GLU A 325 -5.56 -30.82 -2.35
CA GLU A 325 -5.08 -31.96 -3.13
C GLU A 325 -5.77 -32.06 -4.51
N ALA A 326 -7.08 -31.77 -4.58
CA ALA A 326 -7.83 -31.78 -5.84
C ALA A 326 -7.36 -30.68 -6.80
N LEU A 327 -6.63 -29.66 -6.33
CA LEU A 327 -6.05 -28.63 -7.17
C LEU A 327 -4.73 -29.03 -7.84
N LYS A 328 -4.01 -30.03 -7.31
CA LYS A 328 -2.68 -30.43 -7.82
C LYS A 328 -2.63 -30.69 -9.33
N PRO A 329 -3.63 -31.37 -9.95
CA PRO A 329 -3.61 -31.64 -11.40
C PRO A 329 -3.64 -30.37 -12.26
N PHE A 330 -4.17 -29.26 -11.73
CA PHE A 330 -4.29 -28.00 -12.48
C PHE A 330 -3.00 -27.17 -12.50
N PHE A 331 -2.01 -27.53 -11.69
CA PHE A 331 -0.72 -26.84 -11.66
C PHE A 331 0.34 -27.64 -12.41
N ASN A 332 1.03 -27.04 -13.37
CA ASN A 332 2.17 -27.66 -14.06
C ASN A 332 3.51 -27.39 -13.36
N ASP A 333 3.58 -26.35 -12.52
CA ASP A 333 4.79 -25.98 -11.78
C ASP A 333 5.00 -26.93 -10.57
N PRO A 334 6.15 -27.63 -10.49
CA PRO A 334 6.47 -28.50 -9.37
C PRO A 334 6.49 -27.77 -8.02
N PHE A 335 6.86 -26.49 -8.01
CA PHE A 335 6.86 -25.70 -6.77
C PHE A 335 5.43 -25.41 -6.29
N ALA A 336 4.52 -25.01 -7.19
CA ALA A 336 3.11 -24.84 -6.85
C ALA A 336 2.47 -26.15 -6.34
N ARG A 337 2.79 -27.31 -6.95
CA ARG A 337 2.32 -28.61 -6.45
C ARG A 337 2.84 -28.91 -5.05
N GLY A 338 4.14 -28.69 -4.82
CA GLY A 338 4.75 -28.87 -3.50
C GLY A 338 4.13 -27.95 -2.45
N ASN A 339 3.80 -26.71 -2.78
CA ASN A 339 3.12 -25.81 -1.86
C ASN A 339 1.77 -26.37 -1.37
N LEU A 340 1.02 -27.07 -2.23
CA LEU A 340 -0.28 -27.65 -1.89
C LEU A 340 -0.18 -28.84 -0.92
N GLU A 341 1.01 -29.45 -0.76
CA GLU A 341 1.28 -30.48 0.25
C GLU A 341 1.40 -29.91 1.67
N ALA A 342 1.38 -28.57 1.81
CA ALA A 342 1.41 -27.93 3.11
C ALA A 342 0.21 -28.37 3.96
N ASN A 343 0.50 -28.91 5.14
CA ASN A 343 -0.52 -29.26 6.13
C ASN A 343 -1.11 -27.98 6.76
N VAL A 344 -2.13 -27.41 6.11
CA VAL A 344 -2.85 -26.22 6.55
C VAL A 344 -4.27 -26.63 6.93
N HIS A 345 -4.59 -26.50 8.22
CA HIS A 345 -5.91 -26.86 8.74
C HIS A 345 -6.97 -25.79 8.45
N TRP A 346 -8.00 -26.16 7.69
CA TRP A 346 -9.22 -25.38 7.47
C TRP A 346 -10.36 -26.00 8.27
N SER A 347 -10.95 -25.23 9.19
CA SER A 347 -11.98 -25.73 10.10
C SER A 347 -13.40 -25.60 9.54
N GLY A 348 -13.58 -24.77 8.51
CA GLY A 348 -14.88 -24.36 7.98
C GLY A 348 -15.40 -23.09 8.65
N LEU A 349 -14.92 -22.73 9.84
CA LEU A 349 -15.24 -21.46 10.49
C LEU A 349 -14.70 -20.24 9.72
N GLU A 350 -13.77 -20.46 8.79
CA GLU A 350 -13.23 -19.39 7.95
C GLU A 350 -14.27 -18.77 7.01
N ILE A 351 -15.49 -19.34 6.89
CA ILE A 351 -16.61 -18.72 6.17
C ILE A 351 -17.23 -17.54 6.93
N ILE A 352 -16.95 -17.38 8.23
CA ILE A 352 -17.53 -16.34 9.10
C ILE A 352 -17.41 -14.92 8.50
N PRO A 353 -16.25 -14.46 7.97
CA PRO A 353 -16.16 -13.14 7.36
C PRO A 353 -17.13 -12.97 6.19
N GLY A 354 -17.31 -13.99 5.35
CA GLY A 354 -18.22 -13.96 4.21
C GLY A 354 -19.68 -13.86 4.63
N LEU A 355 -20.11 -14.69 5.59
CA LEU A 355 -21.46 -14.62 6.16
C LEU A 355 -21.71 -13.28 6.87
N PHE A 356 -20.70 -12.75 7.57
CA PHE A 356 -20.78 -11.44 8.20
C PHE A 356 -20.98 -10.32 7.17
N LEU A 357 -20.21 -10.32 6.07
CA LEU A 357 -20.37 -9.32 5.00
C LEU A 357 -21.73 -9.43 4.30
N LEU A 358 -22.23 -10.64 4.07
CA LEU A 358 -23.57 -10.87 3.54
C LEU A 358 -24.66 -10.28 4.46
N GLY A 359 -24.59 -10.58 5.76
CA GLY A 359 -25.48 -10.03 6.76
C GLY A 359 -25.38 -8.50 6.87
N LEU A 360 -24.16 -7.96 6.78
CA LEU A 360 -23.90 -6.53 6.79
C LEU A 360 -24.56 -5.81 5.61
N LEU A 361 -24.43 -6.33 4.39
CA LEU A 361 -25.09 -5.76 3.21
C LEU A 361 -26.61 -5.85 3.33
N GLY A 362 -27.15 -6.98 3.78
CA GLY A 362 -28.58 -7.13 4.06
C GLY A 362 -29.08 -6.09 5.08
N TYR A 363 -28.33 -5.90 6.17
CA TYR A 363 -28.62 -4.90 7.20
C TYR A 363 -28.56 -3.47 6.66
N PHE A 364 -27.55 -3.15 5.84
CA PHE A 364 -27.41 -1.86 5.18
C PHE A 364 -28.65 -1.52 4.35
N PHE A 365 -29.05 -2.42 3.43
CA PHE A 365 -30.20 -2.18 2.55
C PHE A 365 -31.52 -2.12 3.32
N ASN A 366 -31.73 -2.98 4.32
CA ASN A 366 -32.93 -2.95 5.16
C ASN A 366 -33.02 -1.62 5.93
N THR A 367 -31.94 -1.21 6.60
CA THR A 367 -31.91 0.02 7.40
C THR A 367 -32.03 1.28 6.53
N TYR A 368 -31.41 1.28 5.34
CA TYR A 368 -31.51 2.37 4.38
C TYR A 368 -32.96 2.53 3.87
N ARG A 369 -33.64 1.42 3.55
CA ARG A 369 -35.06 1.43 3.11
C ARG A 369 -36.02 1.93 4.20
N ARG A 370 -35.72 1.66 5.48
CA ARG A 370 -36.48 2.16 6.63
C ARG A 370 -36.25 3.64 6.95
N GLY A 371 -35.46 4.36 6.15
CA GLY A 371 -35.19 5.79 6.33
C GLY A 371 -34.01 6.13 7.25
N ASN A 372 -33.42 5.14 7.94
CA ASN A 372 -32.32 5.33 8.89
C ASN A 372 -30.93 5.42 8.21
N LYS A 373 -30.78 6.36 7.27
CA LYS A 373 -29.60 6.44 6.38
C LYS A 373 -28.26 6.62 7.12
N ASN A 374 -28.22 7.44 8.17
CA ASN A 374 -27.02 7.65 8.98
C ASN A 374 -26.50 6.31 9.56
N ARG A 375 -27.40 5.55 10.18
CA ARG A 375 -27.08 4.25 10.77
C ARG A 375 -26.67 3.22 9.73
N SER A 376 -27.27 3.26 8.53
CA SER A 376 -26.87 2.36 7.45
C SER A 376 -25.43 2.61 7.00
N PHE A 377 -25.02 3.85 6.76
CA PHE A 377 -23.65 4.14 6.33
C PHE A 377 -22.60 3.90 7.42
N LEU A 378 -22.93 4.22 8.67
CA LEU A 378 -22.08 3.90 9.82
C LEU A 378 -21.85 2.38 9.91
N ALA A 379 -22.92 1.59 9.80
CA ALA A 379 -22.83 0.14 9.80
C ALA A 379 -22.02 -0.38 8.61
N LEU A 380 -22.25 0.13 7.39
CA LEU A 380 -21.53 -0.31 6.20
C LEU A 380 -20.02 -0.16 6.33
N TYR A 381 -19.54 1.03 6.74
CA TYR A 381 -18.10 1.26 6.86
C TYR A 381 -17.49 0.63 8.11
N GLY A 382 -18.13 0.76 9.28
CA GLY A 382 -17.66 0.12 10.51
C GLY A 382 -17.66 -1.42 10.37
N GLY A 383 -18.71 -1.96 9.79
CA GLY A 383 -18.83 -3.38 9.47
C GLY A 383 -17.80 -3.83 8.43
N THR A 384 -17.53 -3.07 7.37
CA THR A 384 -16.48 -3.47 6.41
C THR A 384 -15.10 -3.52 7.07
N ALA A 385 -14.78 -2.59 7.99
CA ALA A 385 -13.54 -2.67 8.77
C ALA A 385 -13.46 -3.95 9.62
N VAL A 386 -14.58 -4.34 10.25
CA VAL A 386 -14.68 -5.62 10.98
C VAL A 386 -14.50 -6.81 10.03
N PHE A 387 -15.15 -6.80 8.85
CA PHE A 387 -14.98 -7.83 7.83
C PHE A 387 -13.52 -8.02 7.42
N VAL A 388 -12.79 -6.92 7.17
CA VAL A 388 -11.37 -6.99 6.80
C VAL A 388 -10.54 -7.53 7.96
N MET A 389 -10.81 -7.11 9.20
CA MET A 389 -10.12 -7.63 10.37
C MET A 389 -10.37 -9.13 10.57
N LEU A 390 -11.61 -9.59 10.45
CA LEU A 390 -11.95 -11.01 10.51
C LEU A 390 -11.23 -11.78 9.39
N THR A 391 -11.23 -11.26 8.15
CA THR A 391 -10.51 -11.87 7.03
C THR A 391 -9.02 -12.02 7.33
N LEU A 392 -8.38 -10.99 7.92
CA LEU A 392 -6.98 -11.09 8.32
C LEU A 392 -6.75 -12.18 9.38
N ILE A 393 -7.61 -12.28 10.40
CA ILE A 393 -7.49 -13.28 11.45
C ILE A 393 -7.66 -14.70 10.87
N PHE A 394 -8.68 -14.93 10.05
CA PHE A 394 -9.02 -16.26 9.55
C PHE A 394 -8.13 -16.71 8.38
N PHE A 395 -7.64 -15.82 7.53
CA PHE A 395 -6.98 -16.23 6.27
C PHE A 395 -5.46 -16.06 6.27
N ILE A 396 -4.89 -15.05 6.94
CA ILE A 396 -3.50 -14.64 6.65
C ILE A 396 -2.49 -15.76 6.92
N LYS A 397 -2.60 -16.43 8.07
CA LYS A 397 -1.71 -17.54 8.43
C LYS A 397 -1.93 -18.75 7.52
N ARG A 398 -3.15 -19.00 7.05
CA ARG A 398 -3.41 -20.15 6.17
C ARG A 398 -2.76 -19.97 4.81
N ILE A 399 -2.91 -18.77 4.24
CA ILE A 399 -2.26 -18.40 2.98
C ILE A 399 -0.74 -18.42 3.12
N GLU A 400 -0.20 -17.91 4.24
CA GLU A 400 1.23 -17.98 4.56
C GLU A 400 1.73 -19.44 4.66
N GLY A 401 0.91 -20.34 5.21
CA GLY A 401 1.17 -21.78 5.32
C GLY A 401 1.52 -22.44 4.00
N TYR A 402 0.78 -22.13 2.94
CA TYR A 402 1.05 -22.64 1.59
C TYR A 402 2.20 -21.90 0.88
N SER A 403 2.36 -20.60 1.13
CA SER A 403 3.23 -19.77 0.28
C SER A 403 4.69 -19.73 0.71
N GLN A 404 4.98 -19.70 2.01
CA GLN A 404 6.35 -19.48 2.48
C GLN A 404 6.68 -20.04 3.87
N ARG A 405 5.71 -20.59 4.62
CA ARG A 405 5.93 -21.04 6.00
C ARG A 405 7.12 -21.97 6.16
N ALA A 406 7.27 -22.94 5.26
CA ALA A 406 8.38 -23.89 5.34
C ALA A 406 9.75 -23.21 5.32
N ALA A 407 9.94 -22.19 4.47
CA ALA A 407 11.16 -21.41 4.43
C ALA A 407 11.31 -20.51 5.67
N VAL A 408 10.21 -19.92 6.15
CA VAL A 408 10.22 -19.07 7.36
C VAL A 408 10.63 -19.89 8.59
N GLU A 409 10.03 -21.07 8.79
CA GLU A 409 10.35 -21.98 9.90
C GLU A 409 11.82 -22.38 9.87
N PHE A 410 12.31 -22.83 8.70
CA PHE A 410 13.69 -23.26 8.53
C PHE A 410 14.69 -22.14 8.89
N PHE A 411 14.51 -20.93 8.36
CA PHE A 411 15.42 -19.83 8.70
C PHE A 411 15.28 -19.35 10.15
N THR A 412 14.09 -19.43 10.73
CA THR A 412 13.89 -19.09 12.15
C THR A 412 14.65 -20.06 13.05
N GLU A 413 14.67 -21.35 12.72
CA GLU A 413 15.44 -22.36 13.45
C GLU A 413 16.94 -22.07 13.42
N LYS A 414 17.45 -21.56 12.29
CA LYS A 414 18.88 -21.25 12.11
C LYS A 414 19.32 -19.89 12.63
N ALA A 415 18.39 -19.08 13.14
CA ALA A 415 18.66 -17.71 13.56
C ALA A 415 19.62 -17.56 14.75
N GLY A 416 19.81 -18.63 15.53
CA GLY A 416 20.75 -18.66 16.66
C GLY A 416 22.03 -19.46 16.38
N GLU A 417 22.20 -19.99 15.18
CA GLU A 417 23.39 -20.76 14.80
C GLU A 417 24.41 -19.82 14.12
N ASP A 418 25.68 -19.93 14.48
CA ASP A 418 26.76 -19.22 13.77
C ASP A 418 27.01 -19.87 12.41
N CYS A 419 26.22 -19.45 11.42
CA CYS A 419 26.14 -20.08 10.11
C CYS A 419 26.01 -19.06 8.99
N TYR A 420 26.26 -19.52 7.77
CA TYR A 420 25.96 -18.77 6.56
C TYR A 420 24.56 -19.11 6.05
N LEU A 421 23.82 -18.12 5.54
CA LEU A 421 22.45 -18.29 5.03
C LEU A 421 22.34 -17.84 3.57
N GLY A 422 21.69 -18.66 2.75
CA GLY A 422 21.50 -18.38 1.33
C GLY A 422 20.12 -18.79 0.82
N ALA A 423 19.63 -18.05 -0.18
CA ALA A 423 18.51 -18.46 -1.01
C ALA A 423 18.99 -18.60 -2.46
N TYR A 424 18.99 -19.82 -2.99
CA TYR A 424 19.48 -20.10 -4.33
C TYR A 424 18.37 -20.04 -5.37
N GLY A 425 18.63 -19.32 -6.46
CA GLY A 425 17.76 -19.35 -7.62
C GLY A 425 16.40 -18.68 -7.44
N TYR A 426 16.08 -17.98 -6.35
CA TYR A 426 14.86 -17.17 -6.26
C TYR A 426 15.04 -15.95 -5.35
N LYS A 427 14.16 -14.95 -5.51
CA LYS A 427 14.19 -13.72 -4.71
C LYS A 427 13.37 -13.91 -3.43
N THR A 428 14.01 -13.76 -2.28
CA THR A 428 13.38 -13.72 -0.96
C THR A 428 14.19 -12.85 0.00
N TYR A 429 13.56 -12.47 1.11
CA TYR A 429 14.16 -11.76 2.24
C TYR A 429 14.00 -12.56 3.54
N THR A 430 13.46 -13.78 3.49
CA THR A 430 13.16 -14.61 4.66
C THR A 430 14.42 -14.95 5.45
N HIS A 431 15.51 -15.30 4.78
CA HIS A 431 16.80 -15.60 5.41
C HIS A 431 17.46 -14.39 6.06
N LEU A 432 17.20 -13.19 5.54
CA LEU A 432 17.70 -11.94 6.13
C LEU A 432 16.90 -11.54 7.37
N PHE A 433 15.57 -11.70 7.33
CA PHE A 433 14.69 -11.22 8.38
C PHE A 433 14.49 -12.25 9.51
N TYR A 434 14.18 -13.50 9.16
CA TYR A 434 13.93 -14.57 10.13
C TYR A 434 15.22 -15.27 10.55
N GLY A 435 16.22 -15.33 9.67
CA GLY A 435 17.53 -15.94 9.98
C GLY A 435 18.50 -15.06 10.74
N ARG A 436 18.16 -13.78 10.99
CA ARG A 436 18.88 -12.83 11.86
C ARG A 436 20.42 -12.94 11.80
N PRO A 437 21.05 -12.75 10.61
CA PRO A 437 22.50 -12.77 10.52
C PRO A 437 23.12 -11.68 11.40
N ASP A 438 24.10 -12.04 12.20
CA ASP A 438 24.83 -11.18 13.15
C ASP A 438 25.81 -10.21 12.47
N GLY A 439 26.20 -10.46 11.21
CA GLY A 439 27.19 -9.64 10.52
C GLY A 439 27.12 -9.62 8.99
N PRO A 440 27.82 -8.67 8.35
CA PRO A 440 27.97 -8.61 6.90
C PRO A 440 28.57 -9.91 6.35
N GLY A 441 28.00 -10.44 5.28
CA GLY A 441 28.52 -11.64 4.61
C GLY A 441 28.05 -12.98 5.20
N GLN A 442 27.39 -12.99 6.36
CA GLN A 442 26.70 -14.18 6.88
C GLN A 442 25.50 -14.58 6.03
N ALA A 443 24.77 -13.62 5.45
CA ALA A 443 23.65 -13.92 4.56
C ALA A 443 23.85 -13.33 3.15
N CYS A 444 23.69 -14.16 2.12
CA CYS A 444 23.82 -13.72 0.73
C CYS A 444 22.51 -13.15 0.18
N PHE A 445 22.55 -11.95 -0.40
CA PHE A 445 21.37 -11.34 -1.04
C PHE A 445 21.71 -10.71 -2.39
N LYS A 446 21.15 -11.28 -3.47
CA LYS A 446 21.36 -10.82 -4.86
C LYS A 446 22.84 -10.63 -5.23
N ASP A 447 23.70 -11.42 -4.61
CA ASP A 447 25.14 -11.39 -4.83
C ASP A 447 25.58 -12.78 -5.27
N THR A 448 25.85 -12.91 -6.58
CA THR A 448 26.31 -14.15 -7.19
C THR A 448 27.68 -14.54 -6.66
N ALA A 449 28.56 -13.59 -6.33
CA ALA A 449 29.87 -13.88 -5.77
C ALA A 449 29.73 -14.44 -4.35
N CYS A 450 28.85 -13.85 -3.53
CA CYS A 450 28.52 -14.38 -2.21
C CYS A 450 27.94 -15.80 -2.31
N MET A 451 26.96 -16.01 -3.20
CA MET A 451 26.37 -17.34 -3.38
C MET A 451 27.39 -18.37 -3.88
N ASN A 452 28.23 -18.00 -4.86
CA ASN A 452 29.30 -18.86 -5.35
C ASN A 452 30.29 -19.21 -4.24
N ARG A 453 30.66 -18.24 -3.38
CA ARG A 453 31.50 -18.50 -2.20
C ARG A 453 30.85 -19.56 -1.30
N LEU A 454 29.55 -19.43 -1.01
CA LEU A 454 28.83 -20.42 -0.19
C LEU A 454 28.77 -21.80 -0.83
N LEU A 455 28.80 -21.90 -2.16
CA LEU A 455 28.71 -23.17 -2.89
C LEU A 455 30.07 -23.83 -3.14
N THR A 456 31.14 -23.07 -3.37
CA THR A 456 32.43 -23.62 -3.84
C THR A 456 33.62 -23.35 -2.94
N ALA A 457 33.68 -22.21 -2.25
CA ALA A 457 34.86 -21.85 -1.43
C ALA A 457 34.91 -22.66 -0.13
N PRO A 458 36.10 -22.92 0.46
CA PRO A 458 36.20 -23.45 1.82
C PRO A 458 35.45 -22.56 2.81
N LEU A 459 34.68 -23.16 3.71
CA LEU A 459 33.91 -22.44 4.72
C LEU A 459 34.47 -22.75 6.11
N ASP A 460 34.44 -21.74 6.98
CA ASP A 460 34.77 -21.81 8.40
C ASP A 460 33.57 -22.15 9.28
N LYS A 461 32.36 -22.11 8.69
CA LYS A 461 31.06 -22.27 9.36
C LYS A 461 30.09 -22.99 8.43
N PRO A 462 29.10 -23.73 8.97
CA PRO A 462 28.10 -24.36 8.13
C PRO A 462 27.33 -23.33 7.30
N ALA A 463 26.97 -23.69 6.07
CA ALA A 463 26.09 -22.88 5.23
C ALA A 463 24.76 -23.58 5.00
N TYR A 464 23.65 -22.88 5.22
CA TYR A 464 22.32 -23.34 4.92
C TYR A 464 21.76 -22.61 3.71
N ILE A 465 21.37 -23.38 2.69
CA ILE A 465 20.92 -22.86 1.41
C ILE A 465 19.53 -23.41 1.13
N VAL A 466 18.59 -22.51 0.86
CA VAL A 466 17.21 -22.87 0.53
C VAL A 466 16.93 -22.58 -0.92
N THR A 467 16.27 -23.51 -1.61
CA THR A 467 15.81 -23.31 -2.99
C THR A 467 14.40 -23.87 -3.20
N LYS A 468 13.85 -23.62 -4.37
CA LYS A 468 12.58 -24.19 -4.82
C LYS A 468 12.86 -25.51 -5.51
N VAL A 469 11.97 -26.49 -5.35
CA VAL A 469 12.12 -27.84 -5.91
C VAL A 469 12.49 -27.86 -7.41
N HIS A 470 11.87 -27.01 -8.24
CA HIS A 470 12.18 -26.94 -9.69
C HIS A 470 13.54 -26.30 -10.03
N ARG A 471 14.32 -25.85 -9.03
CA ARG A 471 15.66 -25.28 -9.17
C ARG A 471 16.70 -26.00 -8.31
N ALA A 472 16.34 -27.13 -7.72
CA ALA A 472 17.18 -27.87 -6.77
C ALA A 472 18.27 -28.69 -7.45
N GLN A 473 18.00 -29.21 -8.67
CA GLN A 473 18.90 -30.13 -9.38
C GLN A 473 20.39 -29.70 -9.39
N PRO A 474 20.77 -28.44 -9.69
CA PRO A 474 22.18 -28.05 -9.67
C PRO A 474 22.85 -28.12 -8.29
N LEU A 475 22.08 -28.08 -7.19
CA LEU A 475 22.59 -28.24 -5.83
C LEU A 475 22.61 -29.71 -5.41
N GLU A 476 21.65 -30.51 -5.88
CA GLU A 476 21.59 -31.96 -5.64
C GLU A 476 22.78 -32.68 -6.28
N GLU A 477 23.29 -32.17 -7.40
CA GLU A 477 24.47 -32.69 -8.10
C GLU A 477 25.81 -32.30 -7.43
N MET A 478 25.80 -31.44 -6.41
CA MET A 478 27.02 -31.02 -5.70
C MET A 478 27.32 -31.93 -4.50
N GLU A 479 28.42 -32.69 -4.57
CA GLU A 479 28.85 -33.59 -3.48
C GLU A 479 29.13 -32.87 -2.14
N THR A 480 29.40 -31.56 -2.18
CA THR A 480 29.65 -30.76 -0.98
C THR A 480 28.38 -30.37 -0.22
N LEU A 481 27.19 -30.56 -0.82
CA LEU A 481 25.91 -30.20 -0.23
C LEU A 481 25.13 -31.44 0.21
N GLU A 482 24.68 -31.42 1.46
CA GLU A 482 23.81 -32.44 2.04
C GLU A 482 22.36 -31.90 2.06
N GLU A 483 21.42 -32.60 1.43
CA GLU A 483 20.00 -32.28 1.59
C GLU A 483 19.56 -32.63 3.01
N VAL A 484 19.19 -31.62 3.80
CA VAL A 484 18.74 -31.79 5.20
C VAL A 484 17.22 -31.82 5.32
N GLY A 485 16.50 -31.51 4.24
CA GLY A 485 15.06 -31.70 4.20
C GLY A 485 14.37 -31.10 2.98
N ARG A 486 13.12 -31.51 2.79
CA ARG A 486 12.23 -31.04 1.74
C ARG A 486 10.84 -30.86 2.31
N LYS A 487 10.25 -29.67 2.11
CA LYS A 487 8.94 -29.34 2.69
C LYS A 487 8.23 -28.30 1.85
N ASN A 488 6.98 -28.55 1.50
CA ASN A 488 6.07 -27.64 0.83
C ASN A 488 6.69 -26.97 -0.42
N GLY A 489 7.34 -27.74 -1.28
CA GLY A 489 8.01 -27.24 -2.48
C GLY A 489 9.38 -26.58 -2.26
N PHE A 490 9.86 -26.45 -1.03
CA PHE A 490 11.22 -25.99 -0.73
C PHE A 490 12.16 -27.17 -0.46
N VAL A 491 13.42 -27.00 -0.84
CA VAL A 491 14.52 -27.92 -0.55
C VAL A 491 15.55 -27.18 0.28
N PHE A 492 16.04 -27.82 1.33
CA PHE A 492 16.97 -27.27 2.30
C PHE A 492 18.29 -28.05 2.23
N PHE A 493 19.38 -27.32 1.97
CA PHE A 493 20.73 -27.88 1.90
C PHE A 493 21.58 -27.36 3.04
N ARG A 494 22.51 -28.20 3.50
CA ARG A 494 23.61 -27.86 4.40
C ARG A 494 24.93 -28.15 3.72
N ARG A 495 25.85 -27.18 3.80
CA ARG A 495 27.27 -27.38 3.52
C ARG A 495 28.03 -27.43 4.84
N LYS A 496 28.91 -28.42 5.01
CA LYS A 496 29.77 -28.53 6.19
C LYS A 496 31.05 -27.71 6.02
#